data_AF-A0A8T6C997-F1
#
_entry.id   AF-A0A8T6C997-F1
#
_cell.length_a   1.000
_cell.length_b   1.000
_cell.length_c   1.000
_cell.angle_alpha   90.00
_cell.angle_beta   90.00
_cell.angle_gamma   90.00
#
_symmetry.space_group_name_H-M   'P 1'
#
loop_
_entity.id
_entity.type
_entity.pdbx_description
1 polymer ?
#
loop_
_entity_poly.entity_id
_entity_poly.type
_entity_poly.pdbx_seq_one_letter_code
_entity_poly.pdbx_strand_id
1 'polypeptide(L)'
;MSRLFVPVIWLAAVSLFACVAVACGSGDTVSGEVRFHRDVDLPEGATVTVLLLDTSLADASAIELGRDVIENAEQLPIRFSIRYDSGDIDGRAEITLQAQVELGDELLYINDTVHPVLTRGAPRNSDVQVISVSEFDQCVEPLPGQIHSSFWDGDLPDDAVLEIRLWDVSEPEERFVVAQASFDDLGSFPIHFELPYEGVEISRHHRYELEANINFDGELQFHIPNPEWRRTILPYCPDGDDLSIVNDVFPVSEFPAE
;
A
#
# COMPACT_ATOMS: atom_id res chain seq x y z
N MET A 1 68.93 10.86 77.45
CA MET A 1 67.75 11.46 76.77
C MET A 1 67.00 10.34 76.06
N SER A 2 65.71 10.56 75.86
CA SER A 2 64.61 9.59 75.74
C SER A 2 64.67 8.57 74.59
N ARG A 3 63.94 7.47 74.85
CA ARG A 3 63.55 6.35 73.98
C ARG A 3 62.85 6.82 72.70
N LEU A 4 62.79 5.97 71.67
CA LEU A 4 61.52 5.56 71.03
C LEU A 4 61.71 4.40 70.02
N PHE A 5 60.98 3.32 70.31
CA PHE A 5 60.63 2.20 69.44
C PHE A 5 59.60 2.67 68.39
N VAL A 6 59.69 2.17 67.15
CA VAL A 6 58.56 2.17 66.19
C VAL A 6 58.49 0.79 65.54
N PRO A 7 57.36 0.06 65.63
CA PRO A 7 57.21 -1.26 65.02
C PRO A 7 56.72 -1.12 63.56
N VAL A 8 57.23 -1.98 62.69
CA VAL A 8 56.79 -2.11 61.30
C VAL A 8 55.56 -3.02 61.28
N ILE A 9 54.39 -2.44 60.95
CA ILE A 9 53.13 -3.16 60.81
C ILE A 9 52.97 -3.56 59.33
N TRP A 10 52.88 -4.87 59.09
CA TRP A 10 52.53 -5.46 57.79
C TRP A 10 51.02 -5.35 57.57
N LEU A 11 50.60 -4.66 56.51
CA LEU A 11 49.22 -4.62 56.03
C LEU A 11 49.10 -5.50 54.78
N ALA A 12 48.55 -6.70 54.97
CA ALA A 12 48.15 -7.58 53.87
C ALA A 12 46.79 -7.10 53.32
N ALA A 13 46.79 -6.56 52.11
CA ALA A 13 45.58 -6.19 51.39
C ALA A 13 45.00 -7.44 50.70
N VAL A 14 43.92 -8.00 51.26
CA VAL A 14 43.11 -9.02 50.60
C VAL A 14 42.14 -8.31 49.67
N SER A 15 42.44 -8.32 48.37
CA SER A 15 41.58 -7.75 47.34
C SER A 15 40.45 -8.73 47.03
N LEU A 16 39.23 -8.39 47.45
CA LEU A 16 38.01 -9.13 47.13
C LEU A 16 37.67 -8.87 45.65
N PHE A 17 37.92 -9.85 44.79
CA PHE A 17 37.44 -9.83 43.40
C PHE A 17 35.94 -10.12 43.41
N ALA A 18 35.11 -9.08 43.36
CA ALA A 18 33.67 -9.22 43.13
C ALA A 18 33.47 -9.61 41.67
N CYS A 19 33.03 -10.85 41.45
CA CYS A 19 32.58 -11.32 40.14
C CYS A 19 31.24 -10.64 39.84
N VAL A 20 31.24 -9.66 38.92
CA VAL A 20 30.01 -9.08 38.40
C VAL A 20 29.38 -10.14 37.49
N ALA A 21 28.28 -10.74 37.93
CA ALA A 21 27.48 -11.60 37.07
C ALA A 21 26.80 -10.70 36.02
N VAL A 22 27.28 -10.77 34.78
CA VAL A 22 26.58 -10.20 33.63
C VAL A 22 25.35 -11.08 33.42
N ALA A 23 24.17 -10.58 33.74
CA ALA A 23 22.93 -11.21 33.34
C ALA A 23 22.86 -11.16 31.81
N CYS A 24 23.03 -12.30 31.16
CA CYS A 24 22.69 -12.45 29.76
C CYS A 24 21.16 -12.43 29.71
N GLY A 25 20.55 -11.33 29.26
CA GLY A 25 19.12 -11.29 28.99
C GLY A 25 18.73 -12.44 28.06
N SER A 26 17.67 -13.16 28.38
CA SER A 26 17.13 -14.23 27.54
C SER A 26 16.39 -13.60 26.36
N GLY A 27 17.16 -13.19 25.35
CA GLY A 27 16.60 -12.61 24.13
C GLY A 27 15.82 -13.66 23.35
N ASP A 28 14.52 -13.43 23.19
CA ASP A 28 13.65 -14.20 22.31
C ASP A 28 13.52 -13.50 20.95
N THR A 29 12.96 -14.18 19.95
CA THR A 29 12.80 -13.63 18.59
C THR A 29 11.37 -13.76 18.06
N VAL A 30 10.91 -12.73 17.36
CA VAL A 30 9.75 -12.70 16.46
C VAL A 30 10.27 -12.60 15.02
N SER A 31 9.69 -13.35 14.11
CA SER A 31 10.08 -13.36 12.70
C SER A 31 8.86 -13.46 11.78
N GLY A 32 9.05 -13.10 10.52
CA GLY A 32 8.05 -13.15 9.46
C GLY A 32 8.56 -12.54 8.17
N GLU A 33 7.66 -12.31 7.24
CA GLU A 33 7.91 -11.55 6.01
C GLU A 33 7.09 -10.27 5.97
N VAL A 34 7.69 -9.16 5.52
CA VAL A 34 6.95 -7.99 5.04
C VAL A 34 6.53 -8.30 3.61
N ARG A 35 5.24 -8.20 3.31
CA ARG A 35 4.66 -8.58 2.03
C ARG A 35 3.77 -7.48 1.48
N PHE A 36 3.84 -7.29 0.16
CA PHE A 36 2.80 -6.61 -0.60
C PHE A 36 1.89 -7.65 -1.25
N HIS A 37 0.72 -7.25 -1.79
CA HIS A 37 -0.26 -8.20 -2.34
C HIS A 37 0.24 -8.94 -3.60
N ARG A 38 1.40 -8.54 -4.11
CA ARG A 38 2.18 -9.12 -5.21
C ARG A 38 3.66 -8.90 -4.91
N ASP A 39 4.52 -9.58 -5.67
CA ASP A 39 5.96 -9.29 -5.65
C ASP A 39 6.20 -7.90 -6.28
N VAL A 40 7.09 -7.12 -5.68
CA VAL A 40 7.41 -5.75 -6.13
C VAL A 40 8.89 -5.45 -5.91
N ASP A 41 9.53 -4.93 -6.93
CA ASP A 41 10.89 -4.40 -6.86
C ASP A 41 10.86 -3.04 -6.16
N LEU A 42 11.78 -2.82 -5.24
CA LEU A 42 11.91 -1.58 -4.48
C LEU A 42 12.99 -0.68 -5.14
N PRO A 43 12.84 0.65 -5.07
CA PRO A 43 13.87 1.58 -5.52
C PRO A 43 15.22 1.34 -4.83
N GLU A 44 16.33 1.59 -5.53
CA GLU A 44 17.67 1.49 -4.96
C GLU A 44 17.80 2.39 -3.73
N GLY A 45 18.22 1.80 -2.60
CA GLY A 45 18.35 2.51 -1.32
C GLY A 45 17.11 2.48 -0.43
N ALA A 46 16.04 1.76 -0.81
CA ALA A 46 14.89 1.56 0.05
C ALA A 46 15.27 0.86 1.36
N THR A 47 14.65 1.29 2.47
CA THR A 47 14.87 0.76 3.81
C THR A 47 13.56 0.22 4.36
N VAL A 48 13.57 -1.03 4.81
CA VAL A 48 12.41 -1.67 5.47
C VAL A 48 12.65 -1.66 6.97
N THR A 49 11.74 -1.05 7.72
CA THR A 49 11.77 -1.03 9.18
C THR A 49 10.57 -1.80 9.72
N VAL A 50 10.83 -2.79 10.58
CA VAL A 50 9.78 -3.54 11.29
C VAL A 50 9.95 -3.34 12.79
N LEU A 51 8.90 -2.88 13.46
CA LEU A 51 8.85 -2.60 14.88
C LEU A 51 8.00 -3.65 15.60
N LEU A 52 8.45 -4.09 16.75
CA LEU A 52 7.67 -4.83 17.73
C LEU A 52 7.22 -3.85 18.81
N LEU A 53 5.91 -3.67 18.96
CA LEU A 53 5.32 -2.62 19.78
C LEU A 53 4.39 -3.20 20.84
N ASP A 54 4.42 -2.62 22.05
CA ASP A 54 3.33 -2.71 23.01
C ASP A 54 2.33 -1.58 22.74
N THR A 55 1.15 -1.96 22.27
CA THR A 55 0.03 -1.08 21.92
C THR A 55 -1.13 -1.17 22.92
N SER A 56 -0.86 -1.63 24.14
CA SER A 56 -1.88 -1.79 25.19
C SER A 56 -2.52 -0.47 25.64
N LEU A 57 -1.84 0.65 25.41
CA LEU A 57 -2.30 1.98 25.80
C LEU A 57 -2.98 2.66 24.61
N ALA A 58 -4.31 2.65 24.59
CA ALA A 58 -5.10 3.20 23.50
C ALA A 58 -4.91 4.71 23.23
N ASP A 59 -4.43 5.47 24.23
CA ASP A 59 -4.29 6.94 24.19
C ASP A 59 -2.84 7.42 24.39
N ALA A 60 -1.85 6.54 24.20
CA ALA A 60 -0.43 6.87 24.34
C ALA A 60 0.37 6.34 23.16
N SER A 61 1.55 6.92 22.94
CA SER A 61 2.52 6.37 21.99
C SER A 61 2.84 4.92 22.37
N ALA A 62 2.84 4.05 21.36
CA ALA A 62 3.24 2.66 21.54
C ALA A 62 4.67 2.58 22.07
N ILE A 63 4.94 1.57 22.91
CA ILE A 63 6.27 1.34 23.46
C ILE A 63 6.99 0.37 22.53
N GLU A 64 8.15 0.77 22.02
CA GLU A 64 8.97 -0.12 21.20
C GLU A 64 9.71 -1.15 22.08
N LEU A 65 9.50 -2.42 21.78
CA LEU A 65 10.14 -3.56 22.43
C LEU A 65 11.33 -4.10 21.62
N GLY A 66 11.39 -3.76 20.33
CA GLY A 66 12.48 -4.10 19.43
C GLY A 66 12.20 -3.66 18.00
N ARG A 67 13.23 -3.69 17.17
CA ARG A 67 13.11 -3.40 15.73
C ARG A 67 14.08 -4.23 14.91
N ASP A 68 13.78 -4.36 13.63
CA ASP A 68 14.69 -4.82 12.58
C ASP A 68 14.69 -3.79 11.45
N VAL A 69 15.87 -3.46 10.94
CA VAL A 69 16.08 -2.46 9.90
C VAL A 69 16.88 -3.10 8.79
N ILE A 70 16.28 -3.18 7.60
CA ILE A 70 16.85 -3.82 6.42
C ILE A 70 17.13 -2.72 5.40
N GLU A 71 18.39 -2.30 5.32
CA GLU A 71 18.88 -1.31 4.38
C GLU A 71 19.07 -1.91 2.98
N ASN A 72 18.87 -1.09 1.93
CA ASN A 72 19.02 -1.49 0.53
C ASN A 72 18.17 -2.72 0.19
N ALA A 73 16.92 -2.73 0.64
CA ALA A 73 15.96 -3.76 0.28
C ALA A 73 15.63 -3.63 -1.22
N GLU A 74 15.79 -4.73 -1.96
CA GLU A 74 15.60 -4.73 -3.43
C GLU A 74 14.19 -5.16 -3.84
N GLN A 75 13.49 -5.94 -3.02
CA GLN A 75 12.17 -6.47 -3.37
C GLN A 75 11.35 -6.85 -2.13
N LEU A 76 10.03 -6.84 -2.26
CA LEU A 76 9.11 -7.55 -1.38
C LEU A 76 8.58 -8.82 -2.08
N PRO A 77 8.37 -9.93 -1.34
CA PRO A 77 8.47 -10.05 0.11
C PRO A 77 9.90 -10.11 0.64
N ILE A 78 10.11 -9.61 1.87
CA ILE A 78 11.41 -9.63 2.56
C ILE A 78 11.28 -10.14 4.00
N ARG A 79 12.23 -10.96 4.44
CA ARG A 79 12.23 -11.54 5.80
C ARG A 79 12.79 -10.56 6.83
N PHE A 80 12.13 -10.49 7.99
CA PHE A 80 12.62 -9.77 9.17
C PHE A 80 12.78 -10.71 10.38
N SER A 81 13.58 -10.29 11.36
CA SER A 81 13.83 -11.01 12.60
C SER A 81 14.16 -10.05 13.75
N ILE A 82 13.19 -9.84 14.64
CA ILE A 82 13.30 -8.90 15.76
C ILE A 82 13.64 -9.65 17.04
N ARG A 83 14.76 -9.28 17.69
CA ARG A 83 15.07 -9.73 19.05
C ARG A 83 14.44 -8.82 20.09
N TYR A 84 13.93 -9.41 21.17
CA TYR A 84 13.33 -8.70 22.29
C TYR A 84 13.63 -9.40 23.62
N ASP A 85 13.51 -8.69 24.75
CA ASP A 85 13.59 -9.29 26.09
C ASP A 85 12.21 -9.81 26.52
N SER A 86 12.09 -11.11 26.76
CA SER A 86 10.83 -11.70 27.20
C SER A 86 10.41 -11.25 28.61
N GLY A 87 11.32 -10.69 29.40
CA GLY A 87 11.01 -10.05 30.68
C GLY A 87 10.21 -8.77 30.56
N ASP A 88 10.25 -8.11 29.40
CA ASP A 88 9.54 -6.84 29.15
C ASP A 88 8.08 -7.04 28.71
N ILE A 89 7.64 -8.29 28.51
CA ILE A 89 6.30 -8.60 28.00
C ILE A 89 5.35 -9.02 29.14
N ASP A 90 4.34 -8.20 29.45
CA ASP A 90 3.16 -8.64 30.23
C ASP A 90 2.29 -9.54 29.34
N GLY A 91 1.95 -10.74 29.80
CA GLY A 91 1.09 -11.67 29.04
C GLY A 91 -0.33 -11.14 28.74
N ARG A 92 -0.74 -10.03 29.38
CA ARG A 92 -2.01 -9.33 29.11
C ARG A 92 -1.88 -8.16 28.12
N ALA A 93 -0.64 -7.74 27.82
CA ALA A 93 -0.36 -6.67 26.89
C ALA A 93 -0.80 -7.04 25.47
N GLU A 94 -1.12 -6.04 24.67
CA GLU A 94 -1.35 -6.17 23.24
C GLU A 94 -0.05 -5.86 22.51
N ILE A 95 0.57 -6.91 21.97
CA ILE A 95 1.86 -6.80 21.27
C ILE A 95 1.60 -6.93 19.78
N THR A 96 2.08 -5.95 19.00
CA THR A 96 1.80 -5.84 17.57
C THR A 96 3.06 -5.60 16.76
N LEU A 97 3.00 -5.94 15.48
CA LEU A 97 4.01 -5.59 14.49
C LEU A 97 3.56 -4.37 13.69
N GLN A 98 4.50 -3.45 13.45
CA GLN A 98 4.36 -2.37 12.49
C GLN A 98 5.50 -2.47 11.47
N ALA A 99 5.19 -2.42 10.17
CA ALA A 99 6.19 -2.39 9.11
C ALA A 99 6.01 -1.14 8.27
N GLN A 100 7.13 -0.52 7.90
CA GLN A 100 7.19 0.58 6.97
C GLN A 100 8.36 0.40 6.01
N VAL A 101 8.22 0.92 4.79
CA VAL A 101 9.26 0.94 3.77
C VAL A 101 9.47 2.37 3.32
N GLU A 102 10.69 2.87 3.41
CA GLU A 102 11.03 4.27 3.16
C GLU A 102 12.18 4.40 2.15
N LEU A 103 12.17 5.49 1.38
CA LEU A 103 13.30 5.92 0.54
C LEU A 103 13.75 7.31 1.01
N GLY A 104 14.85 7.37 1.76
CA GLY A 104 15.23 8.62 2.43
C GLY A 104 14.17 9.03 3.46
N ASP A 105 13.54 10.18 3.25
CA ASP A 105 12.47 10.71 4.12
C ASP A 105 11.06 10.41 3.58
N GLU A 106 10.94 9.68 2.46
CA GLU A 106 9.67 9.36 1.81
C GLU A 106 9.14 7.99 2.23
N LEU A 107 7.90 7.95 2.74
CA LEU A 107 7.21 6.71 3.11
C LEU A 107 6.57 6.08 1.86
N LEU A 108 7.07 4.91 1.46
CA LEU A 108 6.60 4.18 0.28
C LEU A 108 5.49 3.18 0.63
N TYR A 109 5.64 2.44 1.73
CA TYR A 109 4.67 1.42 2.17
C TYR A 109 4.52 1.40 3.70
N ILE A 110 3.33 1.07 4.19
CA ILE A 110 3.02 0.90 5.62
C ILE A 110 1.93 -0.17 5.81
N ASN A 111 1.85 -0.84 6.97
CA ASN A 111 0.65 -1.63 7.30
C ASN A 111 -0.45 -0.75 7.91
N ASP A 112 -1.69 -0.94 7.46
CA ASP A 112 -2.89 -0.25 7.94
C ASP A 112 -3.78 -1.14 8.83
N THR A 113 -3.44 -2.42 8.95
CA THR A 113 -4.13 -3.40 9.80
C THR A 113 -3.24 -3.82 10.97
N VAL A 114 -3.89 -4.26 12.06
CA VAL A 114 -3.19 -4.69 13.27
C VAL A 114 -2.65 -6.12 13.08
N HIS A 115 -1.36 -6.31 13.31
CA HIS A 115 -0.68 -7.61 13.26
C HIS A 115 -0.27 -8.07 14.67
N PRO A 116 -1.16 -8.74 15.44
CA PRO A 116 -0.87 -9.15 16.81
C PRO A 116 0.09 -10.35 16.86
N VAL A 117 0.99 -10.35 17.85
CA VAL A 117 1.96 -11.43 18.11
C VAL A 117 2.14 -11.69 19.60
N LEU A 118 2.75 -12.83 19.94
CA LEU A 118 3.24 -13.23 21.28
C LEU A 118 2.20 -13.46 22.39
N THR A 119 1.22 -12.58 22.56
CA THR A 119 0.29 -12.57 23.69
C THR A 119 -1.15 -12.84 23.25
N ARG A 120 -2.06 -13.04 24.20
CA ARG A 120 -3.52 -13.15 23.95
C ARG A 120 -3.94 -14.21 22.91
N GLY A 121 -3.14 -15.26 22.74
CA GLY A 121 -3.38 -16.34 21.78
C GLY A 121 -2.89 -16.04 20.36
N ALA A 122 -2.24 -14.90 20.14
CA ALA A 122 -1.58 -14.56 18.89
C ALA A 122 -0.34 -15.43 18.64
N PRO A 123 0.03 -15.67 17.38
CA PRO A 123 1.19 -16.48 17.05
C PRO A 123 2.50 -15.79 17.47
N ARG A 124 3.56 -16.58 17.64
CA ARG A 124 4.89 -16.03 17.92
C ARG A 124 5.50 -15.31 16.71
N ASN A 125 5.18 -15.79 15.51
CA ASN A 125 5.69 -15.32 14.23
C ASN A 125 4.50 -14.97 13.33
N SER A 126 4.61 -13.90 12.57
CA SER A 126 3.53 -13.44 11.69
C SER A 126 4.10 -12.61 10.55
N ASP A 127 3.53 -12.79 9.36
CA ASP A 127 3.82 -11.93 8.21
C ASP A 127 3.05 -10.61 8.37
N VAL A 128 3.64 -9.53 7.85
CA VAL A 128 3.05 -8.18 7.86
C VAL A 128 2.68 -7.81 6.43
N GLN A 129 1.40 -7.55 6.20
CA GLN A 129 0.90 -7.10 4.90
C GLN A 129 0.95 -5.57 4.89
N VAL A 130 1.70 -5.00 3.96
CA VAL A 130 1.76 -3.56 3.76
C VAL A 130 0.85 -3.13 2.61
N ILE A 131 0.45 -1.87 2.66
CA ILE A 131 -0.16 -1.09 1.58
C ILE A 131 0.85 -0.04 1.13
N SER A 132 0.76 0.42 -0.11
CA SER A 132 1.55 1.57 -0.58
C SER A 132 0.95 2.87 -0.04
N VAL A 133 1.83 3.75 0.42
CA VAL A 133 1.54 5.12 0.89
C VAL A 133 1.83 6.14 -0.20
N SER A 134 2.61 5.75 -1.20
CA SER A 134 2.98 6.64 -2.28
C SER A 134 1.73 7.17 -2.97
N GLU A 135 1.71 8.49 -3.12
CA GLU A 135 0.90 9.24 -4.08
C GLU A 135 1.13 8.77 -5.54
N PHE A 136 1.95 7.73 -5.76
CA PHE A 136 2.32 7.14 -7.05
C PHE A 136 1.63 5.80 -7.35
N ASP A 137 0.66 5.38 -6.54
CA ASP A 137 -0.46 4.53 -7.02
C ASP A 137 -1.53 5.35 -7.75
N GLN A 138 -1.38 6.68 -7.79
CA GLN A 138 -2.19 7.53 -8.64
C GLN A 138 -1.86 7.18 -10.09
N CYS A 139 -2.89 7.08 -10.92
CA CYS A 139 -2.65 7.00 -12.34
C CYS A 139 -1.85 8.24 -12.80
N VAL A 140 -1.14 8.14 -13.93
CA VAL A 140 -0.61 9.35 -14.58
C VAL A 140 -1.76 9.97 -15.36
N GLU A 141 -2.01 11.27 -15.16
CA GLU A 141 -2.97 12.01 -15.96
C GLU A 141 -2.37 12.32 -17.34
N PRO A 142 -3.11 12.11 -18.45
CA PRO A 142 -4.48 11.60 -18.55
C PRO A 142 -4.58 10.06 -18.53
N LEU A 143 -5.73 9.52 -18.12
CA LEU A 143 -6.04 8.09 -18.16
C LEU A 143 -6.26 7.62 -19.60
N PRO A 144 -5.39 6.79 -20.19
CA PRO A 144 -5.62 6.25 -21.53
C PRO A 144 -6.76 5.22 -21.52
N GLY A 145 -7.47 5.11 -22.64
CA GLY A 145 -8.55 4.15 -22.80
C GLY A 145 -8.85 3.78 -24.26
N GLN A 146 -9.58 2.68 -24.42
CA GLN A 146 -10.03 2.12 -25.69
C GLN A 146 -11.50 1.73 -25.58
N ILE A 147 -12.33 2.24 -26.49
CA ILE A 147 -13.71 1.77 -26.68
C ILE A 147 -13.76 0.87 -27.90
N HIS A 148 -14.32 -0.33 -27.73
CA HIS A 148 -14.51 -1.33 -28.77
C HIS A 148 -15.99 -1.41 -29.18
N SER A 149 -16.23 -1.81 -30.43
CA SER A 149 -17.53 -2.32 -30.85
C SER A 149 -17.34 -3.29 -32.01
N SER A 150 -18.07 -4.40 -31.99
CA SER A 150 -18.11 -5.35 -33.12
C SER A 150 -19.33 -5.13 -34.03
N PHE A 151 -20.16 -4.13 -33.73
CA PHE A 151 -21.41 -3.84 -34.44
C PHE A 151 -21.25 -2.75 -35.52
N TRP A 152 -20.05 -2.21 -35.70
CA TRP A 152 -19.77 -1.17 -36.69
C TRP A 152 -18.47 -1.51 -37.42
N ASP A 153 -18.58 -1.63 -38.74
CA ASP A 153 -17.44 -1.80 -39.63
C ASP A 153 -17.17 -0.48 -40.37
N GLY A 154 -15.97 0.07 -40.18
CA GLY A 154 -15.50 1.27 -40.87
C GLY A 154 -15.42 2.51 -39.98
N ASP A 155 -15.21 3.65 -40.64
CA ASP A 155 -15.12 4.95 -39.96
C ASP A 155 -16.50 5.40 -39.46
N LEU A 156 -16.53 5.98 -38.27
CA LEU A 156 -17.67 6.69 -37.73
C LEU A 156 -17.86 8.01 -38.50
N PRO A 157 -19.09 8.55 -38.54
CA PRO A 157 -19.33 9.87 -39.13
C PRO A 157 -18.45 10.97 -38.53
N ASP A 158 -18.10 11.98 -39.32
CA ASP A 158 -17.26 13.11 -38.86
C ASP A 158 -17.93 13.93 -37.73
N ASP A 159 -19.27 13.86 -37.60
CA ASP A 159 -20.03 14.49 -36.52
C ASP A 159 -20.21 13.59 -35.28
N ALA A 160 -19.56 12.42 -35.26
CA ALA A 160 -19.63 11.51 -34.13
C ALA A 160 -18.85 12.04 -32.93
N VAL A 161 -19.51 12.05 -31.77
CA VAL A 161 -18.94 12.51 -30.49
C VAL A 161 -19.03 11.38 -29.47
N LEU A 162 -17.89 11.03 -28.89
CA LEU A 162 -17.78 10.10 -27.76
C LEU A 162 -17.81 10.91 -26.46
N GLU A 163 -18.85 10.74 -25.65
CA GLU A 163 -18.94 11.27 -24.30
C GLU A 163 -18.56 10.20 -23.28
N ILE A 164 -17.58 10.49 -22.43
CA ILE A 164 -17.10 9.59 -21.39
C ILE A 164 -17.33 10.20 -20.01
N ARG A 165 -17.82 9.38 -19.06
CA ARG A 165 -17.81 9.68 -17.63
C ARG A 165 -17.26 8.51 -16.84
N LEU A 166 -16.32 8.79 -15.96
CA LEU A 166 -15.82 7.85 -14.97
C LEU A 166 -16.46 8.20 -13.62
N TRP A 167 -17.11 7.22 -13.01
CA TRP A 167 -17.78 7.35 -11.73
C TRP A 167 -17.03 6.58 -10.65
N ASP A 168 -16.85 7.18 -9.48
CA ASP A 168 -16.52 6.44 -8.26
C ASP A 168 -17.82 5.87 -7.66
N VAL A 169 -17.84 4.57 -7.45
CA VAL A 169 -18.97 3.81 -6.87
C VAL A 169 -18.51 2.97 -5.67
N SER A 170 -17.43 3.41 -5.01
CA SER A 170 -16.87 2.76 -3.82
C SER A 170 -17.84 2.81 -2.64
N GLU A 171 -18.55 3.92 -2.51
CA GLU A 171 -19.63 4.10 -1.56
C GLU A 171 -20.97 3.78 -2.23
N PRO A 172 -21.77 2.84 -1.71
CA PRO A 172 -23.00 2.41 -2.36
C PRO A 172 -24.08 3.50 -2.41
N GLU A 173 -24.02 4.49 -1.52
CA GLU A 173 -24.97 5.62 -1.47
C GLU A 173 -24.40 6.91 -2.06
N GLU A 174 -23.10 6.97 -2.34
CA GLU A 174 -22.41 8.16 -2.86
C GLU A 174 -21.71 7.81 -4.18
N ARG A 175 -22.39 8.10 -5.28
CA ARG A 175 -21.85 7.98 -6.63
C ARG A 175 -21.53 9.38 -7.17
N PHE A 176 -20.26 9.66 -7.44
CA PHE A 176 -19.83 10.96 -7.97
C PHE A 176 -18.91 10.79 -9.18
N VAL A 177 -18.88 11.82 -10.04
CA VAL A 177 -18.08 11.84 -11.25
C VAL A 177 -16.64 12.19 -10.88
N VAL A 178 -15.72 11.30 -11.23
CA VAL A 178 -14.27 11.44 -11.06
C VAL A 178 -13.66 12.16 -12.25
N ALA A 179 -14.12 11.81 -13.44
CA ALA A 179 -13.63 12.37 -14.70
C ALA A 179 -14.74 12.41 -15.75
N GLN A 180 -14.72 13.42 -16.60
CA GLN A 180 -15.63 13.53 -17.74
C GLN A 180 -14.93 14.23 -18.89
N ALA A 181 -15.06 13.69 -20.10
CA ALA A 181 -14.55 14.29 -21.32
C ALA A 181 -15.43 13.96 -22.52
N SER A 182 -15.27 14.74 -23.58
CA SER A 182 -15.87 14.50 -24.88
C SER A 182 -14.77 14.49 -25.93
N PHE A 183 -14.88 13.57 -26.89
CA PHE A 183 -13.93 13.39 -27.97
C PHE A 183 -14.66 13.44 -29.31
N ASP A 184 -14.08 14.13 -30.27
CA ASP A 184 -14.53 14.23 -31.67
C ASP A 184 -13.53 13.48 -32.57
N ASP A 185 -13.72 13.51 -33.89
CA ASP A 185 -12.78 12.92 -34.87
C ASP A 185 -12.43 11.44 -34.57
N LEU A 186 -13.46 10.66 -34.20
CA LEU A 186 -13.30 9.33 -33.59
C LEU A 186 -12.65 8.27 -34.49
N GLY A 187 -12.67 8.47 -35.82
CA GLY A 187 -12.18 7.49 -36.78
C GLY A 187 -12.98 6.18 -36.70
N SER A 188 -12.28 5.05 -36.53
CA SER A 188 -12.87 3.71 -36.47
C SER A 188 -12.60 3.04 -35.12
N PHE A 189 -13.45 2.09 -34.72
CA PHE A 189 -13.15 1.23 -33.57
C PHE A 189 -11.85 0.40 -33.77
N PRO A 190 -11.05 0.16 -32.71
CA PRO A 190 -11.22 0.69 -31.36
C PRO A 190 -10.86 2.18 -31.27
N ILE A 191 -11.73 2.96 -30.63
CA ILE A 191 -11.53 4.38 -30.41
C ILE A 191 -10.58 4.54 -29.22
N HIS A 192 -9.44 5.19 -29.44
CA HIS A 192 -8.49 5.51 -28.37
C HIS A 192 -8.82 6.89 -27.81
N PHE A 193 -8.74 7.04 -26.49
CA PHE A 193 -8.97 8.31 -25.80
C PHE A 193 -8.01 8.51 -24.63
N GLU A 194 -7.85 9.75 -24.22
CA GLU A 194 -7.07 10.16 -23.04
C GLU A 194 -7.98 10.98 -22.13
N LEU A 195 -8.39 10.40 -21.00
CA LEU A 195 -9.36 10.97 -20.07
C LEU A 195 -8.64 11.80 -18.98
N PRO A 196 -8.72 13.14 -19.01
CA PRO A 196 -8.18 13.98 -17.94
C PRO A 196 -9.02 13.84 -16.66
N TYR A 197 -8.38 14.02 -15.51
CA TYR A 197 -8.99 13.96 -14.18
C TYR A 197 -8.30 14.97 -13.24
N GLU A 198 -8.54 16.25 -13.48
CA GLU A 198 -7.89 17.32 -12.73
C GLU A 198 -8.28 17.29 -11.24
N GLY A 199 -7.29 17.05 -10.38
CA GLY A 199 -7.44 17.24 -8.92
C GLY A 199 -8.32 16.21 -8.21
N VAL A 200 -8.56 15.05 -8.82
CA VAL A 200 -9.27 13.93 -8.20
C VAL A 200 -8.31 12.76 -8.01
N GLU A 201 -8.25 12.23 -6.79
CA GLU A 201 -7.41 11.07 -6.49
C GLU A 201 -8.09 9.78 -6.98
N ILE A 202 -7.43 9.07 -7.90
CA ILE A 202 -7.88 7.76 -8.39
C ILE A 202 -7.06 6.69 -7.69
N SER A 203 -7.74 5.94 -6.83
CA SER A 203 -7.18 4.84 -6.03
C SER A 203 -7.57 3.48 -6.59
N ARG A 204 -6.63 2.51 -6.59
CA ARG A 204 -6.91 1.09 -6.90
C ARG A 204 -7.86 0.40 -5.92
N HIS A 205 -8.08 0.99 -4.75
CA HIS A 205 -8.95 0.40 -3.72
C HIS A 205 -10.41 0.80 -3.92
N HIS A 206 -10.66 1.73 -4.84
CA HIS A 206 -11.98 2.21 -5.17
C HIS A 206 -12.58 1.38 -6.31
N ARG A 207 -13.91 1.41 -6.42
CA ARG A 207 -14.65 0.77 -7.51
C ARG A 207 -15.10 1.85 -8.48
N TYR A 208 -14.89 1.62 -9.78
CA TYR A 208 -15.26 2.58 -10.80
C TYR A 208 -16.21 2.00 -11.84
N GLU A 209 -17.08 2.87 -12.35
CA GLU A 209 -17.97 2.59 -13.46
C GLU A 209 -17.72 3.58 -14.60
N LEU A 210 -17.52 3.06 -15.81
CA LEU A 210 -17.39 3.84 -17.03
C LEU A 210 -18.76 3.96 -17.70
N GLU A 211 -19.15 5.18 -18.02
CA GLU A 211 -20.21 5.46 -18.98
C GLU A 211 -19.57 6.00 -20.27
N ALA A 212 -19.90 5.37 -21.40
CA ALA A 212 -19.43 5.76 -22.72
C ALA A 212 -20.64 5.81 -23.66
N ASN A 213 -20.87 6.97 -24.28
CA ASN A 213 -21.96 7.22 -25.21
C ASN A 213 -21.39 7.78 -26.52
N ILE A 214 -21.74 7.18 -27.65
CA ILE A 214 -21.39 7.72 -28.97
C ILE A 214 -22.66 8.26 -29.61
N ASN A 215 -22.63 9.55 -29.94
CA ASN A 215 -23.73 10.26 -30.57
C ASN A 215 -23.31 10.73 -31.96
N PHE A 216 -24.15 10.53 -32.96
CA PHE A 216 -24.03 11.13 -34.30
C PHE A 216 -25.43 11.28 -34.90
N ASP A 217 -25.56 12.11 -35.92
CA ASP A 217 -26.87 12.50 -36.49
C ASP A 217 -27.82 13.14 -35.44
N GLY A 218 -27.27 13.65 -34.34
CA GLY A 218 -28.01 14.25 -33.23
C GLY A 218 -28.71 13.26 -32.29
N GLU A 219 -28.40 11.97 -32.38
CA GLU A 219 -29.00 10.90 -31.57
C GLU A 219 -27.94 10.02 -30.90
N LEU A 220 -28.30 9.38 -29.79
CA LEU A 220 -27.45 8.36 -29.15
C LEU A 220 -27.48 7.09 -29.98
N GLN A 221 -26.31 6.66 -30.45
CA GLN A 221 -26.18 5.52 -31.36
C GLN A 221 -25.53 4.33 -30.69
N PHE A 222 -24.52 4.55 -29.84
CA PHE A 222 -23.88 3.48 -29.05
C PHE A 222 -23.79 3.85 -27.57
N HIS A 223 -23.95 2.85 -26.70
CA HIS A 223 -23.82 3.00 -25.25
C HIS A 223 -23.46 1.67 -24.58
N ILE A 224 -23.18 1.71 -23.27
CA ILE A 224 -23.01 0.52 -22.43
C ILE A 224 -24.36 0.19 -21.77
N PRO A 225 -25.11 -0.82 -22.26
CA PRO A 225 -26.53 -1.00 -21.93
C PRO A 225 -26.77 -1.50 -20.51
N ASN A 226 -25.86 -2.32 -19.96
CA ASN A 226 -26.04 -2.92 -18.65
C ASN A 226 -25.12 -2.24 -17.62
N PRO A 227 -25.66 -1.76 -16.48
CA PRO A 227 -24.85 -1.23 -15.38
C PRO A 227 -23.74 -2.18 -14.89
N GLU A 228 -23.99 -3.49 -14.91
CA GLU A 228 -22.96 -4.48 -14.54
C GLU A 228 -21.80 -4.54 -15.54
N TRP A 229 -22.00 -4.09 -16.79
CA TRP A 229 -20.95 -4.00 -17.82
C TRP A 229 -20.22 -2.64 -17.79
N ARG A 230 -20.76 -1.67 -17.05
CA ARG A 230 -20.08 -0.39 -16.78
C ARG A 230 -18.94 -0.55 -15.80
N ARG A 231 -18.97 -1.58 -14.95
CA ARG A 231 -17.87 -1.87 -14.02
C ARG A 231 -16.59 -2.08 -14.82
N THR A 232 -15.65 -1.16 -14.64
CA THR A 232 -14.33 -1.29 -15.23
C THR A 232 -13.36 -1.67 -14.13
N ILE A 233 -12.53 -2.67 -14.40
CA ILE A 233 -11.38 -2.95 -13.56
C ILE A 233 -10.32 -1.94 -14.01
N LEU A 234 -10.12 -0.87 -13.25
CA LEU A 234 -8.95 -0.01 -13.47
C LEU A 234 -7.71 -0.84 -13.13
N PRO A 235 -6.77 -1.04 -14.07
CA PRO A 235 -5.57 -1.79 -13.77
C PRO A 235 -4.49 -0.84 -13.17
N TYR A 236 -3.42 -1.41 -12.65
CA TYR A 236 -2.46 -0.87 -11.67
C TYR A 236 -1.32 0.05 -12.22
N CYS A 237 -1.26 1.35 -11.86
CA CYS A 237 -0.18 2.32 -12.25
C CYS A 237 0.98 2.29 -11.26
N PRO A 238 2.16 1.79 -11.68
CA PRO A 238 3.25 2.66 -12.15
C PRO A 238 3.94 2.13 -13.44
N ASP A 239 4.58 3.05 -14.16
CA ASP A 239 5.33 2.89 -15.44
C ASP A 239 4.55 2.78 -16.76
N GLY A 240 3.28 3.18 -16.80
CA GLY A 240 2.62 3.74 -18.01
C GLY A 240 2.46 2.85 -19.26
N ASP A 241 2.97 1.61 -19.26
CA ASP A 241 3.05 0.82 -20.50
C ASP A 241 1.93 -0.23 -20.68
N ASP A 242 1.01 -0.42 -19.72
CA ASP A 242 0.06 -1.55 -19.83
C ASP A 242 -1.34 -1.35 -19.22
N LEU A 243 -1.78 -0.12 -19.00
CA LEU A 243 -3.09 0.16 -18.42
C LEU A 243 -3.91 1.06 -19.30
N SER A 244 -5.03 0.54 -19.78
CA SER A 244 -6.02 1.35 -20.47
C SER A 244 -7.41 0.96 -19.98
N ILE A 245 -8.31 1.93 -19.85
CA ILE A 245 -9.73 1.64 -19.69
C ILE A 245 -10.19 0.94 -20.98
N VAL A 246 -10.50 -0.36 -20.93
CA VAL A 246 -11.06 -1.09 -22.07
C VAL A 246 -12.52 -1.40 -21.81
N ASN A 247 -13.39 -1.01 -22.73
CA ASN A 247 -14.82 -1.35 -22.66
C ASN A 247 -15.43 -1.51 -24.05
N ASP A 248 -16.61 -2.12 -24.12
CA ASP A 248 -17.38 -2.34 -25.33
C ASP A 248 -18.66 -1.50 -25.33
N VAL A 249 -18.97 -0.84 -26.44
CA VAL A 249 -20.23 -0.14 -26.66
C VAL A 249 -21.09 -0.86 -27.69
N PHE A 250 -22.39 -0.77 -27.48
CA PHE A 250 -23.40 -1.53 -28.22
C PHE A 250 -24.40 -0.58 -28.86
N PRO A 251 -24.92 -0.90 -30.06
CA PRO A 251 -25.85 -0.03 -30.76
C PRO A 251 -27.19 0.02 -30.02
N VAL A 252 -27.74 1.22 -29.84
CA VAL A 252 -29.05 1.44 -29.18
C VAL A 252 -30.19 0.72 -29.89
N SER A 253 -30.08 0.54 -31.21
CA SER A 253 -31.07 -0.15 -32.03
C SER A 253 -31.23 -1.64 -31.68
N GLU A 254 -30.17 -2.29 -31.19
CA GLU A 254 -30.19 -3.70 -30.77
C GLU A 254 -30.27 -3.84 -29.24
N PHE A 255 -29.68 -2.90 -28.53
CA PHE A 255 -29.61 -2.86 -27.06
C PHE A 255 -30.14 -1.52 -26.58
N PRO A 256 -31.46 -1.33 -26.45
CA PRO A 256 -32.03 -0.06 -26.00
C PRO A 256 -31.60 0.26 -24.56
N ALA A 257 -31.46 1.55 -24.24
CA ALA A 257 -31.28 2.01 -22.87
C ALA A 257 -32.53 1.68 -22.03
N GLU A 258 -32.32 1.17 -20.81
CA GLU A 258 -33.37 0.93 -19.81
C GLU A 258 -33.98 2.22 -19.25
#